data_AF-A0AB36PRV2-F1
#
_entry.id   AF-A0AB36PRV2-F1
#
_cell.length_a   1.000
_cell.length_b   1.000
_cell.length_c   1.000
_cell.angle_alpha   90.00
_cell.angle_beta   90.00
_cell.angle_gamma   90.00
#
_symmetry.space_group_name_H-M   'P 1'
#
loop_
_entity.id
_entity.type
_entity.pdbx_description
1 polymer ?
#
loop_
_entity_poly.entity_id
_entity_poly.type
_entity_poly.pdbx_seq_one_letter_code
_entity_poly.pdbx_strand_id
1 'polypeptide(L)'
;MAPAAADRIAAAVKSGQLKVMAGRLVSVRQDGEDIAVCYSPRGKGGEQMLRVAAIIDCRGGNQHFSTTRNPALIRLMEQGLARPDALDLGLDVTNDLQVVNARGEPSGPFFALGPVTKGMFWEVTAVPDIRVQAEKLAQRLLQE
;
A
#
# COMPACT_ATOMS: atom_id res chain seq x y z
N MET A 1 -11.40 -3.49 -17.26
CA MET A 1 -10.58 -2.39 -17.82
C MET A 1 -11.45 -1.60 -18.80
N ALA A 2 -11.39 -0.27 -18.79
CA ALA A 2 -12.15 0.53 -19.74
C ALA A 2 -11.72 0.22 -21.19
N PRO A 3 -12.64 0.14 -22.17
CA PRO A 3 -12.32 -0.28 -23.53
C PRO A 3 -11.15 0.49 -24.17
N ALA A 4 -11.15 1.82 -24.06
CA ALA A 4 -10.10 2.66 -24.62
C ALA A 4 -8.70 2.38 -24.02
N ALA A 5 -8.61 1.97 -22.75
CA ALA A 5 -7.34 1.57 -22.15
C ALA A 5 -6.89 0.19 -22.65
N ALA A 6 -7.84 -0.73 -22.84
CA ALA A 6 -7.57 -2.06 -23.38
C ALA A 6 -6.97 -1.98 -24.80
N ASP A 7 -7.58 -1.16 -25.66
CA ASP A 7 -7.15 -0.98 -27.05
C ASP A 7 -5.74 -0.40 -27.15
N ARG A 8 -5.41 0.57 -26.30
CA ARG A 8 -4.07 1.17 -26.23
C ARG A 8 -3.00 0.16 -25.80
N ILE A 9 -3.30 -0.67 -24.79
CA ILE A 9 -2.39 -1.72 -24.33
C ILE A 9 -2.21 -2.76 -25.44
N ALA A 10 -3.29 -3.21 -26.09
CA ALA A 10 -3.22 -4.17 -27.18
C ALA A 10 -2.37 -3.65 -28.35
N ALA A 11 -2.53 -2.37 -28.73
CA ALA A 11 -1.72 -1.74 -29.78
C ALA A 11 -0.23 -1.64 -29.39
N ALA A 12 0.09 -1.31 -28.13
CA ALA A 12 1.46 -1.27 -27.64
C ALA A 12 2.11 -2.66 -27.61
N VAL A 13 1.36 -3.71 -27.27
CA VAL A 13 1.84 -5.10 -27.34
C VAL A 13 2.06 -5.51 -28.80
N LYS A 14 1.10 -5.23 -29.69
CA LYS A 14 1.19 -5.60 -31.11
C LYS A 14 2.35 -4.91 -31.83
N SER A 15 2.64 -3.66 -31.49
CA SER A 15 3.77 -2.89 -32.06
C SER A 15 5.13 -3.26 -31.45
N GLY A 16 5.17 -4.06 -30.39
CA GLY A 16 6.39 -4.40 -29.67
C GLY A 16 6.87 -3.33 -28.67
N GLN A 17 6.14 -2.23 -28.53
CA GLN A 17 6.45 -1.18 -27.54
C GLN A 17 6.27 -1.68 -26.10
N LEU A 18 5.35 -2.62 -25.86
CA LEU A 18 5.09 -3.20 -24.54
C LEU A 18 5.28 -4.72 -24.57
N LYS A 19 6.15 -5.22 -23.69
CA LYS A 19 6.27 -6.66 -23.40
C LYS A 19 5.70 -6.96 -22.02
N VAL A 20 4.62 -7.73 -21.97
CA VAL A 20 4.00 -8.14 -20.70
C VAL A 20 4.72 -9.38 -20.17
N MET A 21 5.19 -9.31 -18.93
CA MET A 21 5.95 -10.38 -18.28
C MET A 21 5.30 -10.73 -16.95
N ALA A 22 4.79 -11.95 -16.83
CA ALA A 22 4.20 -12.45 -15.58
C ALA A 22 5.30 -13.09 -14.71
N GLY A 23 5.49 -12.57 -13.50
CA GLY A 23 6.49 -13.09 -12.57
C GLY A 23 6.51 -12.34 -11.24
N ARG A 24 7.43 -12.74 -10.36
CA ARG A 24 7.70 -12.09 -9.08
C ARG A 24 9.04 -11.35 -9.16
N LEU A 25 9.05 -10.09 -8.76
CA LEU A 25 10.29 -9.34 -8.57
C LEU A 25 11.09 -9.94 -7.41
N VAL A 26 12.36 -10.29 -7.63
CA VAL A 26 13.25 -10.88 -6.62
C VAL A 26 14.21 -9.82 -6.08
N SER A 27 14.93 -9.13 -6.96
CA SER A 27 15.86 -8.07 -6.56
C SER A 27 16.05 -7.03 -7.64
N VAL A 28 16.49 -5.84 -7.22
CA VAL A 28 16.84 -4.71 -8.08
C VAL A 28 18.19 -4.20 -7.59
N ARG A 29 19.15 -4.03 -8.51
CA ARG A 29 20.49 -3.53 -8.19
C ARG A 29 20.95 -2.56 -9.28
N GLN A 30 21.68 -1.53 -8.88
CA GLN A 30 22.38 -0.67 -9.84
C GLN A 30 23.47 -1.49 -10.56
N ASP A 31 23.56 -1.36 -11.89
CA ASP A 31 24.54 -2.03 -12.74
C ASP A 31 25.10 -1.02 -13.76
N GLY A 32 26.07 -0.21 -13.31
CA GLY A 32 26.60 0.91 -14.10
C GLY A 32 25.56 2.02 -14.28
N GLU A 33 25.28 2.40 -15.52
CA GLU A 33 24.21 3.34 -15.88
C GLU A 33 22.82 2.69 -15.94
N ASP A 34 22.77 1.37 -16.01
CA ASP A 34 21.54 0.58 -16.07
C ASP A 34 21.13 0.05 -14.68
N ILE A 35 19.93 -0.54 -14.63
CA ILE A 35 19.40 -1.23 -13.46
C ILE A 35 19.22 -2.71 -13.82
N ALA A 36 19.85 -3.59 -13.03
CA ALA A 36 19.69 -5.03 -13.12
C ALA A 36 18.49 -5.47 -12.27
N VAL A 37 17.47 -6.02 -12.93
CA VAL A 37 16.23 -6.53 -12.34
C VAL A 37 16.24 -8.05 -12.40
N CYS A 38 16.29 -8.70 -11.24
CA CYS A 38 16.09 -10.13 -11.13
C CYS A 38 14.62 -10.43 -10.85
N TYR A 39 13.99 -11.29 -11.65
CA TYR A 39 12.62 -11.71 -11.46
C TYR A 39 12.44 -13.21 -11.73
N SER A 40 11.48 -13.83 -11.07
CA SER A 40 11.11 -15.23 -11.29
C SER A 40 9.86 -15.29 -12.17
N PRO A 41 9.93 -15.80 -13.42
CA PRO A 41 8.76 -15.90 -14.29
C PRO A 41 7.73 -16.89 -13.74
N ARG A 42 6.45 -16.59 -13.92
CA ARG A 42 5.36 -17.49 -13.49
C ARG A 42 5.40 -18.80 -14.28
N GLY A 43 5.34 -19.93 -13.58
CA GLY A 43 5.26 -21.27 -14.18
C GLY A 43 6.56 -21.78 -14.82
N LYS A 44 7.66 -21.03 -14.70
CA LYS A 44 9.00 -21.49 -15.10
C LYS A 44 9.88 -21.59 -13.86
N GLY A 45 10.71 -22.63 -13.80
CA GLY A 45 11.78 -22.70 -12.81
C GLY A 45 12.90 -21.72 -13.16
N GLY A 46 13.49 -21.10 -12.13
CA GLY A 46 14.67 -20.24 -12.27
C GLY A 46 14.37 -18.73 -12.30
N GLU A 47 15.35 -17.96 -11.86
CA GLU A 47 15.35 -16.51 -11.94
C GLU A 47 15.91 -16.03 -13.29
N GLN A 48 15.43 -14.88 -13.75
CA GLN A 48 15.89 -14.24 -14.98
C GLN A 48 16.32 -12.80 -14.67
N MET A 49 17.36 -12.36 -15.38
CA MET A 49 17.89 -11.01 -15.29
C MET A 49 17.41 -10.16 -16.47
N LEU A 50 16.94 -8.95 -16.18
CA LEU A 50 16.59 -7.93 -17.15
C LEU A 50 17.40 -6.66 -16.85
N ARG A 51 18.01 -6.05 -17.87
CA ARG A 51 18.62 -4.71 -17.75
C ARG A 51 17.65 -3.67 -18.26
N VAL A 52 17.42 -2.62 -17.47
CA VAL A 52 16.51 -1.52 -17.80
C VAL A 52 17.14 -0.18 -17.41
N ALA A 53 16.82 0.86 -18.18
CA ALA A 53 17.24 2.22 -17.87
C ALA A 53 16.41 2.88 -16.75
N ALA A 54 15.16 2.43 -16.53
CA ALA A 54 14.27 3.01 -15.52
C ALA A 54 13.27 1.98 -14.97
N ILE A 55 12.82 2.22 -13.74
CA ILE A 55 11.78 1.43 -13.07
C ILE A 55 10.68 2.37 -12.57
N ILE A 56 9.44 2.02 -12.86
CA ILE A 56 8.25 2.64 -12.25
C ILE A 56 7.60 1.57 -11.38
N ASP A 57 7.61 1.77 -10.07
CA ASP A 57 7.03 0.81 -9.12
C ASP A 57 5.52 1.01 -8.99
N CYS A 58 4.76 0.14 -9.65
CA CYS A 58 3.29 0.14 -9.63
C CYS A 58 2.71 -0.99 -8.77
N ARG A 59 3.47 -1.58 -7.85
CA ARG A 59 3.02 -2.76 -7.06
C ARG A 59 1.94 -2.44 -6.01
N GLY A 60 1.61 -1.18 -5.79
CA GLY A 60 0.59 -0.73 -4.83
C GLY A 60 1.14 -0.51 -3.43
N GLY A 61 0.24 -0.38 -2.44
CA GLY A 61 0.58 -0.16 -1.03
C GLY A 61 1.42 -1.29 -0.43
N ASN A 62 2.08 -1.01 0.70
CA ASN A 62 2.95 -1.98 1.36
C ASN A 62 2.18 -3.25 1.75
N GLN A 63 2.83 -4.40 1.59
CA GLN A 63 2.28 -5.70 2.03
C GLN A 63 2.06 -5.75 3.54
N HIS A 64 2.87 -4.96 4.26
CA HIS A 64 2.95 -4.88 5.71
C HIS A 64 2.91 -3.40 6.10
N PHE A 65 1.90 -2.99 6.88
CA PHE A 65 1.76 -1.61 7.32
C PHE A 65 2.99 -1.15 8.12
N SER A 66 3.53 -2.03 8.95
CA SER A 66 4.77 -1.86 9.72
C SER A 66 5.98 -1.46 8.86
N THR A 67 6.01 -1.81 7.57
CA THR A 67 7.08 -1.44 6.62
C THR A 67 6.88 -0.07 5.97
N THR A 68 5.95 0.74 6.48
CA THR A 68 5.72 2.11 6.03
C THR A 68 7.00 2.94 6.01
N ARG A 69 7.15 3.75 4.96
CA ARG A 69 8.23 4.75 4.84
C ARG A 69 7.78 6.15 5.23
N ASN A 70 6.54 6.29 5.71
CA ASN A 70 6.02 7.57 6.15
C ASN A 70 6.64 7.93 7.52
N PRO A 71 7.46 8.99 7.62
CA PRO A 71 8.15 9.33 8.86
C PRO A 71 7.21 9.61 10.03
N ALA A 72 6.03 10.19 9.78
CA ALA A 72 5.07 10.47 10.85
C ALA A 72 4.50 9.19 11.46
N LEU A 73 4.17 8.19 10.64
CA LEU A 73 3.68 6.89 11.11
C LEU A 73 4.77 6.12 11.87
N ILE A 74 6.01 6.16 11.36
CA ILE A 74 7.17 5.57 12.05
C ILE A 74 7.32 6.20 13.45
N ARG A 75 7.36 7.54 13.54
CA ARG A 75 7.50 8.25 14.81
C ARG A 75 6.37 7.94 15.79
N LEU A 76 5.13 7.86 15.30
CA LEU A 76 3.97 7.61 16.14
C LEU A 76 4.00 6.18 16.73
N MET A 77 4.47 5.20 15.97
CA MET A 77 4.74 3.85 16.47
C MET A 77 5.95 3.78 17.41
N GLU A 78 7.05 4.47 17.10
CA GLU A 78 8.25 4.57 17.97
C GLU A 78 7.92 5.18 19.35
N GLN A 79 7.01 6.15 19.38
CA GLN A 79 6.53 6.78 20.62
C GLN A 79 5.49 5.92 21.37
N GLY A 80 5.12 4.75 20.83
CA GLY A 80 4.11 3.88 21.41
C GLY A 80 2.69 4.43 21.33
N LEU A 81 2.45 5.47 20.53
CA LEU A 81 1.16 6.13 20.35
C LEU A 81 0.27 5.42 19.33
N ALA A 82 0.83 4.50 18.56
CA ALA A 82 0.09 3.55 17.73
C ALA A 82 0.79 2.20 17.69
N ARG A 83 0.06 1.19 17.23
CA ARG A 83 0.60 -0.09 16.78
C ARG A 83 -0.07 -0.51 15.46
N PRO A 84 0.57 -1.38 14.66
CA PRO A 84 -0.11 -2.10 13.60
C PRO A 84 -1.22 -2.99 14.16
N ASP A 85 -2.26 -3.25 13.36
CA ASP A 85 -3.25 -4.28 13.68
C ASP A 85 -2.66 -5.70 13.67
N ALA A 86 -3.43 -6.69 14.14
CA ALA A 86 -2.96 -8.08 14.29
C ALA A 86 -2.53 -8.76 12.98
N LEU A 87 -3.00 -8.29 11.83
CA LEU A 87 -2.67 -8.78 10.49
C LEU A 87 -1.71 -7.85 9.75
N ASP A 88 -1.26 -6.76 10.38
CA ASP A 88 -0.36 -5.76 9.83
C ASP A 88 -0.86 -5.13 8.52
N LEU A 89 -2.16 -4.88 8.44
CA LEU A 89 -2.84 -4.30 7.27
C LEU A 89 -2.98 -2.78 7.37
N GLY A 90 -2.95 -2.24 8.58
CA GLY A 90 -3.11 -0.84 8.93
C GLY A 90 -2.73 -0.57 10.39
N LEU A 91 -3.11 0.61 10.86
CA LEU A 91 -3.13 0.96 12.28
C LEU A 91 -4.21 0.15 12.99
N ASP A 92 -3.91 -0.28 14.22
CA ASP A 92 -4.94 -0.77 15.13
C ASP A 92 -5.81 0.41 15.57
N VAL A 93 -7.11 0.28 15.37
CA VAL A 93 -8.10 1.34 15.64
C VAL A 93 -9.35 0.72 16.25
N THR A 94 -10.05 1.51 17.07
CA THR A 94 -11.38 1.16 17.55
C THR A 94 -12.43 1.29 16.43
N ASN A 95 -13.65 0.81 16.69
CA ASN A 95 -14.80 1.01 15.80
C ASN A 95 -15.10 2.49 15.54
N ASP A 96 -14.66 3.37 16.43
CA ASP A 96 -14.86 4.82 16.34
C ASP A 96 -13.63 5.56 15.80
N LEU A 97 -12.74 4.85 15.11
CA LEU A 97 -11.57 5.40 14.42
C LEU A 97 -10.47 5.94 15.35
N GLN A 98 -10.56 5.70 16.66
CA GLN A 98 -9.52 6.09 17.60
C GLN A 98 -8.35 5.13 17.50
N VAL A 99 -7.13 5.66 17.39
CA VAL A 99 -5.91 4.86 17.29
C VAL A 99 -5.66 4.09 18.59
N VAL A 100 -5.24 2.85 18.50
CA VAL A 100 -4.85 2.03 19.66
C VAL A 100 -3.33 2.10 19.84
N ASN A 101 -2.91 2.44 21.06
CA ASN A 101 -1.51 2.61 21.44
C ASN A 101 -0.81 1.23 21.63
N ALA A 102 0.49 1.24 21.89
CA ALA A 102 1.26 0.00 22.09
C ALA A 102 0.79 -0.86 23.28
N ARG A 103 0.07 -0.28 24.25
CA ARG A 103 -0.50 -0.97 25.42
C ARG A 103 -1.87 -1.59 25.13
N GLY A 104 -2.45 -1.35 23.96
CA GLY A 104 -3.80 -1.80 23.62
C GLY A 104 -4.90 -0.86 24.12
N GLU A 105 -4.56 0.39 24.44
CA GLU A 105 -5.51 1.39 24.93
C GLU A 105 -5.76 2.46 23.86
N PRO A 106 -6.93 3.10 23.82
CA PRO A 106 -7.18 4.23 22.93
C PRO A 106 -6.19 5.38 23.18
N SER A 107 -5.55 5.85 22.12
CA SER A 107 -4.46 6.81 22.12
C SER A 107 -4.99 8.24 22.10
N GLY A 108 -5.53 8.71 23.23
CA GLY A 108 -5.91 10.10 23.49
C GLY A 108 -6.51 10.83 22.26
N PRO A 109 -5.84 11.87 21.71
CA PRO A 109 -6.37 12.70 20.62
C PRO A 109 -6.16 12.12 19.21
N PHE A 110 -5.63 10.90 19.07
CA PHE A 110 -5.27 10.35 17.77
C PHE A 110 -6.40 9.54 17.16
N PHE A 111 -6.83 9.96 15.98
CA PHE A 111 -7.79 9.27 15.13
C PHE A 111 -7.18 8.97 13.78
N ALA A 112 -7.61 7.88 13.14
CA ALA A 112 -7.13 7.46 11.83
C ALA A 112 -8.31 7.23 10.88
N LEU A 113 -8.15 7.60 9.62
CA LEU A 113 -9.22 7.56 8.63
C LEU A 113 -8.69 7.12 7.27
N GLY A 114 -9.48 6.34 6.55
CA GLY A 114 -9.12 5.85 5.23
C GLY A 114 -8.21 4.62 5.24
N PRO A 115 -7.40 4.38 4.19
CA PRO A 115 -6.71 3.11 3.98
C PRO A 115 -5.82 2.64 5.13
N VAL A 116 -5.37 3.55 6.00
CA VAL A 116 -4.61 3.21 7.21
C VAL A 116 -5.43 2.46 8.24
N THR A 117 -6.76 2.38 8.12
CA THR A 117 -7.65 1.64 9.02
C THR A 117 -8.08 0.29 8.46
N LYS A 118 -7.39 -0.23 7.43
CA LYS A 118 -7.78 -1.43 6.68
C LYS A 118 -7.94 -2.68 7.55
N GLY A 119 -7.16 -2.82 8.62
CA GLY A 119 -7.30 -3.94 9.56
C GLY A 119 -8.70 -4.05 10.16
N MET A 120 -9.31 -2.90 10.47
CA MET A 120 -10.66 -2.81 11.04
C MET A 120 -11.75 -2.71 9.96
N PHE A 121 -11.48 -1.96 8.88
CA PHE A 121 -12.46 -1.62 7.84
C PHE A 121 -11.96 -2.06 6.46
N TRP A 122 -11.81 -3.36 6.23
CA TRP A 122 -11.20 -3.98 5.04
C TRP A 122 -11.31 -3.21 3.71
N GLU A 123 -12.53 -2.81 3.30
CA GLU A 123 -12.79 -2.13 2.02
C GLU A 123 -12.64 -0.60 2.05
N VAL A 124 -12.00 -0.02 3.09
CA VAL A 124 -11.76 1.43 3.25
C VAL A 124 -10.69 1.99 2.31
N THR A 125 -10.85 1.74 1.02
CA THR A 125 -9.94 2.20 -0.03
C THR A 125 -10.60 3.19 -0.98
N ALA A 126 -11.93 3.26 -0.98
CA ALA A 126 -12.71 4.09 -1.89
C ALA A 126 -13.26 5.34 -1.20
N VAL A 127 -13.40 6.42 -1.98
CA VAL A 127 -13.93 7.71 -1.52
C VAL A 127 -15.29 7.61 -0.80
N PRO A 128 -16.26 6.77 -1.23
CA PRO A 128 -17.55 6.69 -0.54
C PRO A 128 -17.43 6.26 0.93
N ASP A 129 -16.67 5.21 1.22
CA ASP A 129 -16.49 4.69 2.58
C ASP A 129 -15.76 5.69 3.48
N ILE A 130 -14.74 6.33 2.92
CA ILE A 130 -13.93 7.33 3.61
C ILE A 130 -14.78 8.55 4.00
N ARG A 131 -15.73 8.96 3.15
CA ARG A 131 -16.64 10.07 3.46
C ARG A 131 -17.58 9.74 4.62
N VAL A 132 -18.08 8.51 4.70
CA VAL A 132 -18.93 8.06 5.82
C VAL A 132 -18.12 8.01 7.12
N GLN A 133 -16.88 7.52 7.07
CA GLN A 133 -15.97 7.59 8.24
C GLN A 133 -15.74 9.04 8.68
N ALA A 134 -15.53 9.95 7.73
CA ALA A 134 -15.24 11.35 8.03
C ALA A 134 -16.41 12.06 8.70
N GLU A 135 -17.63 11.81 8.21
CA GLU A 135 -18.85 12.34 8.81
C GLU A 135 -19.02 11.87 10.26
N LYS A 136 -18.87 10.57 10.51
CA LYS A 136 -18.99 9.99 11.86
C LYS A 136 -17.94 10.56 12.81
N LEU A 137 -16.69 10.65 12.35
CA LEU A 137 -15.61 11.21 13.15
C LEU A 137 -15.87 12.69 13.47
N ALA A 138 -16.33 13.47 12.49
CA ALA A 138 -16.64 14.89 12.71
C ALA A 138 -17.76 15.09 13.74
N GLN A 139 -18.81 14.28 13.70
CA GLN A 139 -19.90 14.34 14.69
C GLN A 139 -19.38 14.03 16.10
N ARG A 140 -18.48 13.05 16.24
CA ARG A 140 -17.87 12.71 17.52
C ARG A 140 -17.01 13.84 18.07
N LEU A 141 -16.14 14.42 17.24
CA LEU A 141 -15.23 15.49 17.66
C LEU A 141 -15.96 16.77 18.11
N LEU A 142 -17.22 16.95 17.71
CA LEU A 142 -18.07 18.06 18.15
C LEU A 142 -18.79 17.80 19.49
N GLN A 143 -18.81 16.54 19.95
CA GLN A 143 -19.47 16.12 21.19
C GLN A 143 -18.50 15.98 22.37
N GLU A 144 -17.19 15.97 22.11
CA GLU A 144 -16.10 16.02 23.12
C GLU A 144 -15.78 17.46 23.53
#